data_AF-A0A316DF16-F1
#
_entry.id   AF-A0A316DF16-F1
#
_cell.length_a   1.000
_cell.length_b   1.000
_cell.length_c   1.000
_cell.angle_alpha   90.00
_cell.angle_beta   90.00
_cell.angle_gamma   90.00
#
_symmetry.space_group_name_H-M   'P 1'
#
loop_
_entity.id
_entity.type
_entity.pdbx_description
1 polymer ?
#
loop_
_entity_poly.entity_id
_entity_poly.type
_entity_poly.pdbx_seq_one_letter_code
_entity_poly.pdbx_strand_id
1 'polypeptide(L)' 'MYYYLLRIVKVLLCTAIGIIFLRALFFPNVLDILILLLLFLVLMTMFLGT' A
#
# COMPACT_ATOMS: atom_id res chain seq x y z
N MET A 1 2.27 3.97 22.71
CA MET A 1 3.08 3.11 21.81
C MET A 1 2.34 2.68 20.53
N TYR A 2 1.05 2.32 20.58
CA TYR A 2 0.28 1.83 19.41
C TYR A 2 0.22 2.81 18.22
N TYR A 3 0.11 4.13 18.48
CA TYR A 3 0.12 5.17 17.43
C TYR A 3 1.41 5.25 16.62
N TYR A 4 2.57 4.97 17.25
CA TYR A 4 3.86 4.98 16.56
C TYR A 4 3.98 3.77 15.63
N LEU A 5 3.46 2.60 16.05
CA LEU A 5 3.40 1.40 15.22
C LEU A 5 2.51 1.61 13.99
N LEU A 6 1.32 2.19 14.17
CA LEU A 6 0.40 2.51 13.07
C LEU A 6 1.04 3.46 12.05
N ARG A 7 1.82 4.45 12.51
CA ARG A 7 2.54 5.36 11.62
C ARG A 7 3.60 4.63 10.78
N ILE A 8 4.39 3.74 11.39
CA ILE A 8 5.40 2.96 10.68
C ILE A 8 4.74 2.06 9.64
N VAL A 9 3.63 1.40 9.98
CA VAL A 9 2.89 0.54 9.04
C VAL A 9 2.34 1.35 7.86
N LYS A 10 1.79 2.55 8.09
CA LYS A 10 1.34 3.45 7.01
C LYS A 10 2.49 3.84 6.06
N VAL A 11 3.66 4.15 6.61
CA VAL A 11 4.86 4.46 5.79
C VAL A 11 5.28 3.25 4.96
N LEU A 12 5.37 2.07 5.58
CA LEU A 12 5.74 0.83 4.91
C LEU A 12 4.77 0.48 3.76
N LEU A 13 3.46 0.65 3.99
CA LEU A 13 2.41 0.46 3.00
C LEU A 13 2.59 1.41 1.80
N CYS A 14 2.82 2.69 2.06
CA CYS A 14 3.11 3.67 1.00
C CYS A 14 4.35 3.29 0.18
N THR A 15 5.42 2.84 0.84
CA THR A 15 6.62 2.38 0.15
C THR A 15 6.35 1.16 -0.72
N ALA A 16 5.60 0.18 -0.21
CA ALA A 16 5.23 -1.02 -0.96
C ALA A 16 4.37 -0.69 -2.19
N ILE A 17 3.37 0.19 -2.04
CA ILE A 17 2.54 0.67 -3.15
C ILE A 17 3.40 1.37 -4.19
N GLY A 18 4.31 2.27 -3.78
CA GLY A 18 5.20 2.99 -4.68
C GLY A 18 6.11 2.07 -5.50
N ILE A 19 6.67 1.03 -4.87
CA ILE A 19 7.54 0.05 -5.55
C ILE A 19 6.74 -0.75 -6.58
N ILE A 20 5.56 -1.26 -6.21
CA ILE A 20 4.72 -2.06 -7.11
C ILE A 20 4.16 -1.19 -8.23
N PHE A 21 3.82 0.06 -7.95
CA PHE A 21 3.38 1.03 -8.96
C PHE A 21 4.49 1.29 -9.99
N LEU A 22 5.72 1.51 -9.52
CA LEU A 22 6.87 1.71 -10.38
C LEU A 22 7.13 0.47 -11.25
N ARG A 23 7.03 -0.73 -10.68
CA ARG A 23 7.13 -1.98 -11.44
C ARG A 23 6.02 -2.13 -12.49
N ALA A 24 4.77 -1.85 -12.11
CA ALA A 24 3.61 -1.97 -12.98
C ALA A 24 3.66 -1.00 -14.18
N LEU A 25 4.34 0.15 -14.03
CA LEU A 25 4.61 1.09 -15.14
C LEU A 25 5.49 0.50 -16.24
N PHE A 26 6.50 -0.30 -15.87
CA PHE A 26 7.42 -0.90 -16.85
C PHE A 26 6.94 -2.27 -17.36
N PHE A 27 6.31 -3.06 -16.50
CA PHE A 27 5.81 -4.41 -16.83
C PHE A 27 4.40 -4.59 -16.27
N PRO A 28 3.37 -4.16 -17.01
CA PRO A 28 1.99 -4.25 -16.54
C PRO A 28 1.51 -5.71 -16.54
N ASN A 29 1.43 -6.31 -15.35
CA ASN A 29 0.68 -7.55 -15.15
C ASN A 29 -0.64 -7.28 -14.41
N VAL A 30 -1.65 -8.09 -14.74
CA VAL A 30 -2.96 -8.07 -14.06
C VAL A 30 -2.81 -8.31 -12.55
N LEU A 31 -1.86 -9.16 -12.14
CA LEU A 31 -1.56 -9.43 -10.73
C LEU A 31 -0.99 -8.20 -10.01
N ASP A 32 -0.10 -7.44 -10.66
CA ASP A 32 0.48 -6.23 -10.07
C ASP A 32 -0.62 -5.18 -9.80
N ILE A 33 -1.56 -5.03 -10.74
CA ILE A 33 -2.72 -4.13 -10.60
C ILE A 33 -3.67 -4.60 -9.49
N LEU A 34 -3.95 -5.90 -9.41
CA LEU A 34 -4.78 -6.49 -8.37
C LEU A 34 -4.18 -6.25 -6.98
N ILE A 35 -2.88 -6.47 -6.82
CA ILE A 35 -2.15 -6.24 -5.57
C ILE A 35 -2.16 -4.75 -5.20
N LEU A 36 -1.99 -3.87 -6.18
CA LEU A 36 -2.05 -2.42 -5.96
C LEU A 36 -3.41 -1.98 -5.42
N LEU A 37 -4.48 -2.52 -6.00
CA LEU A 37 -5.86 -2.27 -5.56
C LEU A 37 -6.11 -2.79 -4.13
N LEU A 38 -5.59 -3.98 -3.80
CA LEU A 38 -5.69 -4.57 -2.47
C LEU A 38 -4.94 -3.72 -1.42
N LEU A 39 -3.70 -3.33 -1.70
CA LEU A 39 -2.89 -2.49 -0.82
C LEU A 39 -3.53 -1.11 -0.61
N PHE A 40 -4.12 -0.54 -1.66
CA PHE A 40 -4.86 0.72 -1.57
C PHE A 40 -6.10 0.60 -0.68
N LEU A 41 -6.84 -0.52 -0.78
CA LEU A 41 -7.98 -0.79 0.09
C LEU A 41 -7.56 -0.91 1.56
N VAL A 42 -6.47 -1.64 1.84
CA VAL A 42 -5.89 -1.75 3.19
C VAL A 42 -5.49 -0.37 3.72
N LEU A 43 -4.86 0.46 2.89
CA LEU A 43 -4.52 1.84 3.25
C LEU A 43 -5.76 2.64 3.66
N MET A 44 -6.84 2.58 2.89
CA MET A 44 -8.11 3.26 3.19
C MET A 44 -8.73 2.78 4.51
N THR A 45 -8.73 1.47 4.78
CA THR A 45 -9.23 0.93 6.06
C THR A 45 -8.40 1.39 7.25
N MET A 46 -7.07 1.50 7.11
CA MET A 46 -6.18 2.03 8.14
C MET A 46 -6.29 3.55 8.34
N PHE A 47 -6.87 4.28 7.38
CA PHE A 47 -7.18 5.70 7.54
C PHE A 47 -8.54 5.94 8.18
N LEU A 48 -9.53 5.08 7.90
CA LEU A 48 -10.87 5.15 8.49
C LEU A 48 -10.94 4.62 9.94
N GLY A 49 -10.10 3.65 10.29
CA GLY A 49 -10.05 3.03 11.62
C GLY A 49 -9.15 3.73 12.65
N THR A 50 -8.57 4.89 12.32
CA THR A 50 -7.72 5.71 13.21
C THR A 50 -8.32 7.07 13.46
#